data_AF-A0A4Q2ZHX6-F1
#
_entry.id   AF-A0A4Q2ZHX6-F1
#
_cell.length_a   1.000
_cell.length_b   1.000
_cell.length_c   1.000
_cell.angle_alpha   90.00
_cell.angle_beta   90.00
_cell.angle_gamma   90.00
#
_symmetry.space_group_name_H-M   'P 1'
#
loop_
_entity.id
_entity.type
_entity.pdbx_description
1 polymer ?
#
loop_
_entity_poly.entity_id
_entity_poly.type
_entity_poly.pdbx_seq_one_letter_code
_entity_poly.pdbx_strand_id
1 'polypeptide(L)'
;MADYLGPEVQMEELNKIGITETLKLKGYRIVLGEPTPFNEDVKKDPALKAKVKALNARIKAKQRLSDSKHACYAELITTHIFYHKAMMYGSNLFTGWIYREFGDKPLATKTATGQVKNPLEKFPPKAEADVEIAKVELRDAYSKDFVEYVQKKVLGVPARK
;
A
#
# COMPACT_ATOMS: atom_id res chain seq x y z
N MET A 1 -2.18 2.97 -14.04
CA MET A 1 -2.36 2.55 -12.62
C MET A 1 -3.73 2.92 -12.09
N ALA A 2 -4.18 4.17 -12.24
CA ALA A 2 -5.51 4.59 -11.79
C ALA A 2 -6.64 3.65 -12.25
N ASP A 3 -6.65 3.31 -13.55
CA ASP A 3 -7.71 2.47 -14.15
C ASP A 3 -7.54 0.96 -13.88
N TYR A 4 -6.43 0.55 -13.25
CA TYR A 4 -6.08 -0.87 -13.08
C TYR A 4 -6.03 -1.30 -11.61
N LEU A 5 -5.54 -0.41 -10.74
CA LEU A 5 -5.35 -0.60 -9.30
C LEU A 5 -5.73 0.69 -8.56
N GLY A 6 -6.95 1.19 -8.79
CA GLY A 6 -7.53 2.27 -7.99
C GLY A 6 -7.79 1.84 -6.54
N PRO A 7 -8.10 2.78 -5.62
CA PRO A 7 -8.29 2.49 -4.20
C PRO A 7 -9.30 1.39 -3.89
N GLU A 8 -10.41 1.33 -4.65
CA GLU A 8 -11.44 0.30 -4.48
C GLU A 8 -10.91 -1.09 -4.82
N VAL A 9 -10.21 -1.23 -5.95
CA VAL A 9 -9.59 -2.49 -6.38
C VAL A 9 -8.50 -2.91 -5.39
N GLN A 10 -7.68 -1.98 -4.90
CA GLN A 10 -6.70 -2.26 -3.87
C GLN A 10 -7.36 -2.87 -2.63
N MET A 11 -8.44 -2.26 -2.14
CA MET A 11 -9.19 -2.78 -0.99
C MET A 11 -9.84 -4.14 -1.28
N GLU A 12 -10.39 -4.33 -2.46
CA GLU A 12 -10.95 -5.63 -2.89
C GLU A 12 -9.90 -6.74 -2.79
N GLU A 13 -8.72 -6.51 -3.37
CA GLU A 13 -7.62 -7.48 -3.39
C GLU A 13 -7.06 -7.77 -1.99
N LEU A 14 -6.88 -6.73 -1.16
CA LEU A 14 -6.42 -6.92 0.21
C LEU A 14 -7.46 -7.64 1.09
N ASN A 15 -8.76 -7.39 0.87
CA ASN A 15 -9.81 -8.07 1.61
C ASN A 15 -9.88 -9.56 1.25
N LYS A 16 -9.68 -9.94 -0.02
CA LYS A 16 -9.64 -11.35 -0.46
C LYS A 16 -8.62 -12.18 0.32
N ILE A 17 -7.46 -11.58 0.62
CA ILE A 17 -6.36 -12.25 1.34
C ILE A 17 -6.39 -12.05 2.86
N GLY A 18 -7.35 -11.28 3.39
CA GLY A 18 -7.49 -10.99 4.82
C GLY A 18 -6.42 -10.04 5.37
N ILE A 19 -6.70 -8.73 5.41
CA ILE A 19 -5.77 -7.71 5.92
C ILE A 19 -5.40 -7.97 7.38
N THR A 20 -6.41 -8.19 8.24
CA THR A 20 -6.23 -8.37 9.68
C THR A 20 -5.51 -9.67 10.01
N GLU A 21 -5.81 -10.75 9.29
CA GLU A 21 -5.18 -12.05 9.41
C GLU A 21 -3.70 -11.96 9.01
N THR A 22 -3.43 -11.36 7.85
CA THR A 22 -2.06 -11.17 7.35
C THR A 22 -1.21 -10.35 8.31
N LEU A 23 -1.76 -9.26 8.88
CA LEU A 23 -1.10 -8.41 9.87
C LEU A 23 -1.11 -8.98 11.30
N LYS A 24 -1.77 -10.11 11.55
CA LYS A 24 -1.99 -10.71 12.89
C LYS A 24 -2.73 -9.79 13.88
N LEU A 25 -3.66 -8.98 13.37
CA LEU A 25 -4.46 -8.01 14.12
C LEU A 25 -5.83 -8.58 14.52
N LYS A 26 -5.84 -9.59 15.39
CA LYS A 26 -7.08 -10.23 15.85
C LYS A 26 -7.98 -9.22 16.59
N GLY A 27 -9.25 -9.14 16.19
CA GLY A 27 -10.25 -8.27 16.82
C GLY A 27 -10.18 -6.79 16.41
N TYR A 28 -9.33 -6.45 15.44
CA TYR A 28 -9.29 -5.09 14.88
C TYR A 28 -10.41 -4.91 13.86
N ARG A 29 -10.95 -3.70 13.81
CA ARG A 29 -11.86 -3.26 12.74
C ARG A 29 -11.07 -2.42 11.75
N ILE A 30 -11.26 -2.70 10.46
CA ILE A 30 -10.70 -1.88 9.39
C ILE A 30 -11.53 -0.60 9.24
N VAL A 31 -10.86 0.54 9.29
CA VAL A 31 -11.44 1.86 8.97
C VAL A 31 -10.66 2.40 7.78
N LEU A 32 -11.34 2.51 6.64
CA LEU A 32 -10.75 3.05 5.42
C LEU A 32 -10.75 4.59 5.49
N GLY A 33 -9.56 5.18 5.39
CA GLY A 33 -9.41 6.62 5.24
C GLY A 33 -9.72 7.08 3.81
N GLU A 34 -10.01 8.36 3.63
CA GLU A 34 -10.16 8.97 2.31
C GLU A 34 -8.88 8.76 1.48
N PRO A 35 -8.95 8.16 0.28
CA PRO A 35 -7.79 7.99 -0.57
C PRO A 35 -7.15 9.33 -0.93
N THR A 36 -5.82 9.42 -0.88
CA THR A 36 -5.17 10.62 -1.40
C THR A 36 -5.31 10.69 -2.92
N PRO A 37 -5.54 11.87 -3.50
CA PRO A 37 -5.61 12.05 -4.95
C PRO A 37 -4.35 11.55 -5.67
N PHE A 38 -4.46 11.25 -6.95
CA PHE A 38 -3.30 10.85 -7.74
C PHE A 38 -2.28 12.00 -7.83
N ASN A 39 -1.01 11.66 -7.96
CA ASN A 39 0.07 12.65 -7.95
C ASN A 39 -0.09 13.73 -9.04
N GLU A 40 -0.68 13.39 -10.19
CA GLU A 40 -0.96 14.35 -11.26
C GLU A 40 -2.01 15.39 -10.88
N ASP A 41 -2.99 15.02 -10.04
CA ASP A 41 -3.99 15.96 -9.52
C ASP A 41 -3.38 16.85 -8.43
N VAL A 42 -2.57 16.25 -7.55
CA VAL A 42 -1.84 16.97 -6.49
C VAL A 42 -0.92 18.04 -7.06
N LYS A 43 -0.31 17.81 -8.23
CA LYS A 43 0.54 18.80 -8.90
C LYS A 43 -0.23 20.02 -9.41
N LYS A 44 -1.50 19.83 -9.78
CA LYS A 44 -2.35 20.85 -10.38
C LYS A 44 -3.15 21.65 -9.36
N ASP A 45 -3.29 21.15 -8.14
CA ASP A 45 -4.08 21.77 -7.07
C ASP A 45 -3.22 22.10 -5.82
N PRO A 46 -2.97 23.40 -5.54
CA PRO A 46 -2.25 23.83 -4.35
C PRO A 46 -2.87 23.39 -3.02
N ALA A 47 -4.20 23.28 -2.93
CA ALA A 47 -4.89 22.84 -1.73
C ALA A 47 -4.67 21.34 -1.49
N LEU A 48 -4.72 20.51 -2.55
CA LEU A 48 -4.37 19.09 -2.45
C LEU A 48 -2.90 18.90 -2.07
N LYS A 49 -2.00 19.69 -2.64
CA LYS A 49 -0.58 19.71 -2.26
C LYS A 49 -0.38 20.04 -0.79
N ALA A 50 -1.10 21.03 -0.26
CA ALA A 50 -1.05 21.38 1.16
C ALA A 50 -1.57 20.24 2.06
N LYS A 51 -2.68 19.60 1.68
CA LYS A 51 -3.24 18.42 2.40
C LYS A 51 -2.23 17.27 2.45
N VAL A 52 -1.64 16.89 1.32
CA VAL A 52 -0.63 15.82 1.25
C VAL A 52 0.63 16.19 2.04
N LYS A 53 1.07 17.45 2.01
CA LYS A 53 2.20 17.92 2.82
C LYS A 53 1.91 17.81 4.32
N ALA A 54 0.72 18.21 4.76
CA ALA A 54 0.30 18.09 6.16
C ALA A 54 0.21 16.63 6.61
N LEU A 55 -0.36 15.75 5.78
CA LEU A 55 -0.39 14.31 6.02
C LEU A 55 1.03 13.75 6.20
N ASN A 56 1.94 14.05 5.28
CA ASN A 56 3.33 13.61 5.35
C ASN A 56 4.07 14.16 6.58
N ALA A 57 3.81 15.41 6.98
CA ALA A 57 4.37 15.98 8.19
C ALA A 57 3.90 15.23 9.44
N ARG A 58 2.61 14.88 9.51
CA ARG A 58 2.00 14.10 10.60
C ARG A 58 2.57 12.67 10.65
N ILE A 59 2.79 12.05 9.48
CA ILE A 59 3.46 10.74 9.37
C ILE A 59 4.88 10.82 9.93
N LYS A 60 5.67 11.82 9.50
CA LYS A 60 7.05 12.04 9.96
C LYS A 60 7.14 12.34 11.46
N ALA A 61 6.17 13.08 11.99
CA ALA A 61 6.04 13.35 13.42
C ALA A 61 5.56 12.14 14.23
N LYS A 62 5.33 10.97 13.60
CA LYS A 62 4.83 9.74 14.21
C LYS A 62 3.46 9.90 14.89
N GLN A 63 2.70 10.91 14.52
CA GLN A 63 1.37 11.16 15.08
C GLN A 63 0.32 10.28 14.39
N ARG A 64 -0.73 9.90 15.14
CA ARG A 64 -1.91 9.21 14.60
C ARG A 64 -2.57 10.02 13.50
N LEU A 65 -3.00 9.40 12.40
CA LEU A 65 -3.70 10.06 11.29
C LEU A 65 -5.20 10.21 11.53
N SER A 66 -5.73 9.44 12.49
CA SER A 66 -7.09 9.62 13.01
C SER A 66 -7.06 10.18 14.43
N ASP A 67 -8.21 10.61 14.91
CA ASP A 67 -8.42 11.03 16.30
C ASP A 67 -8.75 9.84 17.23
N SER A 68 -8.68 8.60 16.74
CA SER A 68 -8.89 7.40 17.56
C SER A 68 -7.90 7.35 18.72
N LYS A 69 -8.42 7.15 19.93
CA LYS A 69 -7.64 7.03 21.18
C LYS A 69 -7.55 5.58 21.70
N HIS A 70 -8.06 4.61 20.94
CA HIS A 70 -8.01 3.22 21.36
C HIS A 70 -6.57 2.69 21.43
N ALA A 71 -6.33 1.78 22.37
CA ALA A 71 -5.07 1.05 22.55
C ALA A 71 -4.74 0.18 21.33
N CYS A 72 -5.76 -0.48 20.79
CA CYS A 72 -5.71 -1.29 19.58
C CYS A 72 -5.77 -0.42 18.31
N TYR A 73 -4.85 0.54 18.21
CA TYR A 73 -4.73 1.40 17.03
C TYR A 73 -3.45 1.10 16.26
N ALA A 74 -3.64 0.72 15.00
CA ALA A 74 -2.60 0.51 14.02
C ALA A 74 -3.00 1.18 12.71
N GLU A 75 -2.01 1.51 11.89
CA GLU A 75 -2.22 2.14 10.60
C GLU A 75 -1.44 1.40 9.52
N LEU A 76 -2.09 1.20 8.37
CA LEU A 76 -1.48 0.74 7.14
C LEU A 76 -1.65 1.85 6.09
N ILE A 77 -0.54 2.33 5.55
CA ILE A 77 -0.51 3.43 4.58
C ILE A 77 0.18 2.93 3.33
N THR A 78 -0.52 2.88 2.20
CA THR A 78 0.10 2.69 0.89
C THR A 78 0.76 4.00 0.47
N THR A 79 2.07 4.00 0.21
CA THR A 79 2.81 5.22 -0.14
C THR A 79 2.89 5.46 -1.64
N HIS A 80 3.05 4.39 -2.40
CA HIS A 80 3.14 4.44 -3.86
C HIS A 80 2.88 3.07 -4.46
N ILE A 81 2.34 3.09 -5.66
CA ILE A 81 2.19 1.93 -6.52
C ILE A 81 2.59 2.37 -7.92
N PHE A 82 3.62 1.76 -8.50
CA PHE A 82 4.04 2.10 -9.85
C PHE A 82 4.58 0.91 -10.63
N TYR A 83 4.32 0.95 -11.92
CA TYR A 83 4.91 0.06 -12.90
C TYR A 83 6.32 0.53 -13.24
N HIS A 84 7.27 -0.39 -13.28
CA HIS A 84 8.63 -0.11 -13.72
C HIS A 84 9.10 -1.15 -14.74
N LYS A 85 9.56 -0.66 -15.89
CA LYS A 85 10.16 -1.45 -16.96
C LYS A 85 11.66 -1.26 -16.98
N ALA A 86 12.42 -2.33 -16.79
CA ALA A 86 13.87 -2.34 -16.97
C ALA A 86 14.23 -3.15 -18.22
N MET A 87 15.11 -2.62 -19.08
CA MET A 87 15.48 -3.29 -20.34
C MET A 87 16.04 -4.71 -20.16
N MET A 88 16.77 -4.99 -19.06
CA MET A 88 17.39 -6.30 -18.81
C MET A 88 16.64 -7.17 -17.79
N TYR A 89 15.80 -6.58 -16.93
CA TYR A 89 15.23 -7.26 -15.77
C TYR A 89 13.70 -7.39 -15.82
N GLY A 90 13.12 -7.18 -17.01
CA GLY A 90 11.69 -7.26 -17.24
C GLY A 90 10.89 -6.12 -16.62
N SER A 91 9.58 -6.32 -16.57
CA SER A 91 8.64 -5.40 -15.94
C SER A 91 8.33 -5.85 -14.51
N ASN A 92 8.10 -4.90 -13.61
CA ASN A 92 7.73 -5.19 -12.23
C ASN A 92 6.67 -4.20 -11.74
N LEU A 93 5.79 -4.68 -10.86
CA LEU A 93 5.01 -3.81 -9.99
C LEU A 93 5.86 -3.50 -8.77
N PHE A 94 5.92 -2.22 -8.40
CA PHE A 94 6.53 -1.79 -7.16
C PHE A 94 5.47 -1.22 -6.24
N THR A 95 5.40 -1.75 -5.03
CA THR A 95 4.43 -1.28 -4.03
C THR A 95 5.12 -0.93 -2.72
N GLY A 96 4.82 0.26 -2.20
CA GLY A 96 5.38 0.80 -0.95
C GLY A 96 4.32 0.94 0.13
N TRP A 97 4.70 0.58 1.36
CA TRP A 97 3.85 0.71 2.54
C TRP A 97 4.59 1.24 3.76
N ILE A 98 3.81 1.85 4.65
CA ILE A 98 4.17 2.16 6.02
C ILE A 98 3.13 1.50 6.93
N TYR A 99 3.59 0.65 7.84
CA TYR A 99 2.77 0.08 8.90
C TYR A 99 3.22 0.67 10.24
N ARG A 100 2.27 1.11 11.06
CA ARG A 100 2.53 1.80 12.33
C ARG A 100 1.66 1.23 13.44
N GLU A 101 2.25 1.05 14.62
CA GLU A 101 1.54 0.69 15.85
C GLU A 101 1.76 1.77 16.90
N PHE A 102 0.76 1.97 17.75
CA PHE A 102 0.78 3.03 18.76
C PHE A 102 0.61 2.49 20.19
N GLY A 103 -0.11 1.37 20.36
CA GLY A 103 -0.55 0.93 21.68
C GLY A 103 -1.31 2.05 22.40
N ASP A 104 -1.01 2.25 23.68
CA ASP A 104 -1.59 3.34 24.49
C ASP A 104 -0.90 4.70 24.30
N LYS A 105 0.03 4.83 23.34
CA LYS A 105 0.80 6.06 23.14
C LYS A 105 0.21 6.95 22.05
N PRO A 106 0.38 8.29 22.15
CA PRO A 106 -0.03 9.21 21.10
C PRO A 106 0.89 9.18 19.87
N LEU A 107 2.13 8.70 20.03
CA LEU A 107 3.12 8.56 18.96
C LEU A 107 3.36 7.10 18.63
N ALA A 108 3.66 6.81 17.36
CA ALA A 108 3.93 5.46 16.90
C ALA A 108 5.15 4.87 17.62
N THR A 109 4.96 3.70 18.23
CA THR A 109 5.98 2.92 18.94
C THR A 109 6.73 1.98 18.00
N LYS A 110 6.05 1.52 16.95
CA LYS A 110 6.63 0.74 15.86
C LYS A 110 6.31 1.40 14.52
N THR A 111 7.29 1.41 13.62
CA THR A 111 7.09 1.84 12.23
C THR A 111 7.89 0.91 11.33
N ALA A 112 7.20 0.24 10.42
CA ALA A 112 7.79 -0.60 9.40
C ALA A 112 7.55 0.05 8.04
N THR A 113 8.58 0.67 7.47
CA THR A 113 8.53 1.25 6.12
C THR A 113 9.23 0.31 5.15
N GLY A 114 8.64 0.08 3.99
CA GLY A 114 9.29 -0.76 2.99
C GLY A 114 8.61 -0.72 1.64
N GLN A 115 9.37 -1.18 0.66
CA GLN A 115 8.92 -1.42 -0.69
C GLN A 115 9.30 -2.85 -1.06
N VAL A 116 8.43 -3.50 -1.81
CA VAL A 116 8.69 -4.78 -2.47
C VAL A 116 8.34 -4.66 -3.94
N LYS A 117 8.64 -5.71 -4.70
CA LYS A 117 8.30 -5.78 -6.11
C LYS A 117 8.02 -7.22 -6.53
N ASN A 118 7.06 -7.37 -7.42
CA ASN A 118 6.78 -8.64 -8.08
C ASN A 118 6.81 -8.44 -9.62
N PRO A 119 7.36 -9.42 -10.37
CA PRO A 119 7.50 -9.31 -11.82
C PRO A 119 6.14 -9.30 -12.52
N LEU A 120 6.11 -8.69 -13.71
CA LEU A 120 4.97 -8.62 -14.60
C LEU A 120 5.42 -9.07 -15.99
N GLU A 121 4.69 -9.99 -16.60
CA GLU A 121 4.95 -10.51 -17.95
C GLU A 121 3.91 -10.00 -18.96
N LYS A 122 2.67 -9.81 -18.52
CA LYS A 122 1.52 -9.45 -19.36
C LYS A 122 1.22 -7.96 -19.32
N PHE A 123 1.59 -7.26 -18.25
CA PHE A 123 1.42 -5.82 -18.13
C PHE A 123 2.65 -5.02 -18.62
N PRO A 124 2.46 -3.96 -19.44
CA PRO A 124 1.21 -3.50 -20.00
C PRO A 124 0.70 -4.43 -21.12
N PRO A 125 -0.63 -4.51 -21.33
CA PRO A 125 -1.20 -5.37 -22.36
C PRO A 125 -0.71 -4.93 -23.76
N LYS A 126 -0.43 -5.91 -24.62
CA LYS A 126 0.05 -5.66 -26.00
C LYS A 126 -1.09 -5.62 -27.02
N ALA A 127 -2.22 -6.22 -26.71
CA ALA A 127 -3.44 -6.21 -27.52
C ALA A 127 -4.67 -6.01 -26.61
N GLU A 128 -5.80 -5.59 -27.19
CA GLU A 128 -7.05 -5.39 -26.45
C GLU A 128 -7.54 -6.69 -25.78
N ALA A 129 -7.36 -7.84 -26.45
CA ALA A 129 -7.69 -9.15 -25.91
C ALA A 129 -6.89 -9.53 -24.65
N ASP A 130 -5.73 -8.89 -24.43
CA ASP A 130 -4.85 -9.16 -23.28
C ASP A 130 -5.15 -8.25 -22.07
N VAL A 131 -6.06 -7.28 -22.20
CA VAL A 131 -6.30 -6.26 -21.16
C VAL A 131 -6.74 -6.90 -19.85
N GLU A 132 -7.67 -7.85 -19.89
CA GLU A 132 -8.15 -8.53 -18.68
C GLU A 132 -7.07 -9.43 -18.07
N ILE A 133 -6.26 -10.10 -18.89
CA ILE A 133 -5.14 -10.91 -18.41
C ILE A 133 -4.11 -10.02 -17.68
N ALA A 134 -3.75 -8.88 -18.27
CA ALA A 134 -2.82 -7.93 -17.66
C ALA A 134 -3.38 -7.30 -16.37
N LYS A 135 -4.70 -7.04 -16.29
CA LYS A 135 -5.37 -6.58 -15.06
C LYS A 135 -5.27 -7.61 -13.94
N VAL A 136 -5.56 -8.87 -14.24
CA VAL A 136 -5.50 -9.97 -13.26
C VAL A 136 -4.06 -10.14 -12.75
N GLU A 137 -3.07 -10.13 -13.65
CA GLU A 137 -1.65 -10.19 -13.25
C GLU A 137 -1.27 -9.04 -12.30
N LEU A 138 -1.70 -7.81 -12.62
CA LEU A 138 -1.38 -6.64 -11.81
C LEU A 138 -2.00 -6.72 -10.41
N ARG A 139 -3.23 -7.22 -10.30
CA ARG A 139 -3.94 -7.45 -9.03
C ARG A 139 -3.28 -8.54 -8.19
N ASP A 140 -2.91 -9.65 -8.82
CA ASP A 140 -2.17 -10.73 -8.17
C ASP A 140 -0.79 -10.27 -7.67
N ALA A 141 -0.05 -9.51 -8.48
CA ALA A 141 1.23 -8.92 -8.08
C ALA A 141 1.07 -7.97 -6.88
N TYR A 142 0.00 -7.16 -6.83
CA TYR A 142 -0.29 -6.27 -5.72
C TYR A 142 -0.59 -7.03 -4.41
N SER A 143 -1.41 -8.08 -4.48
CA SER A 143 -1.70 -8.95 -3.34
C SER A 143 -0.45 -9.65 -2.82
N LYS A 144 0.40 -10.18 -3.73
CA LYS A 144 1.70 -10.79 -3.38
C LYS A 144 2.64 -9.79 -2.74
N ASP A 145 2.73 -8.57 -3.28
CA ASP A 145 3.51 -7.49 -2.71
C ASP A 145 3.08 -7.21 -1.26
N PHE A 146 1.79 -7.16 -0.96
CA PHE A 146 1.33 -6.92 0.41
C PHE A 146 1.77 -8.03 1.38
N VAL A 147 1.55 -9.29 1.01
CA VAL A 147 1.94 -10.44 1.84
C VAL A 147 3.46 -10.44 2.07
N GLU A 148 4.24 -10.22 1.01
CA GLU A 148 5.69 -10.16 1.08
C GLU A 148 6.17 -9.01 1.98
N TYR A 149 5.59 -7.82 1.82
CA TYR A 149 5.88 -6.67 2.66
C TYR A 149 5.60 -6.98 4.14
N VAL A 150 4.43 -7.54 4.46
CA VAL A 150 4.07 -7.86 5.85
C VAL A 150 5.05 -8.88 6.42
N GLN A 151 5.35 -9.95 5.70
CA GLN A 151 6.30 -10.97 6.16
C GLN A 151 7.70 -10.37 6.41
N LYS A 152 8.26 -9.65 5.43
CA LYS A 152 9.64 -9.17 5.48
C LYS A 152 9.83 -7.94 6.37
N LYS A 153 8.85 -7.03 6.41
CA LYS A 153 9.00 -5.69 7.02
C LYS A 153 8.21 -5.53 8.32
N VAL A 154 7.02 -6.13 8.41
CA VAL A 154 6.17 -6.00 9.60
C VAL A 154 6.47 -7.09 10.64
N LEU A 155 6.56 -8.33 10.17
CA LEU A 155 6.77 -9.53 11.01
C LEU A 155 8.24 -9.91 11.16
N GLY A 156 9.12 -9.36 10.31
CA GLY A 156 10.57 -9.61 10.38
C GLY A 156 10.96 -11.05 10.03
N VAL A 157 10.14 -11.76 9.25
CA VAL A 157 10.45 -13.11 8.79
C VAL A 157 11.55 -13.03 7.72
N PRO A 158 12.70 -13.69 7.90
CA PRO A 158 13.74 -13.72 6.88
C PRO A 158 13.21 -14.38 5.60
N ALA A 159 13.62 -13.86 4.44
CA ALA A 159 13.29 -14.49 3.16
C ALA A 159 13.76 -15.95 3.20
N ARG A 160 12.85 -16.90 2.89
CA ARG A 160 13.26 -18.29 2.66
C ARG A 160 14.24 -18.28 1.49
N LYS A 161 15.47 -18.76 1.76
CA LYS A 161 16.51 -18.96 0.74
C LYS A 161 16.07 -20.06 -0.22
#